data_AF-W8RUA6-F1
#
_entry.id   AF-W8RUA6-F1
#
_cell.length_a   1.000
_cell.length_b   1.000
_cell.length_c   1.000
_cell.angle_alpha   90.00
_cell.angle_beta   90.00
_cell.angle_gamma   90.00
#
_symmetry.space_group_name_H-M   'P 1'
#
loop_
_entity.id
_entity.type
_entity.pdbx_description
1 polymer ?
#
loop_
_entity_poly.entity_id
_entity_poly.type
_entity_poly.pdbx_seq_one_letter_code
_entity_poly.pdbx_strand_id
1 'polypeptide(L)'
;MRGVAILGAAAMLAGGALPWVDVGLGMELRPFDALQTAWRDYGIELPREMAVLGASFLLAGLALLMALAGRPHRGLTFFAGALPWGYVGWQLWRAEDQVAEIGLSLTDFRGIFDLGWDTVRQVAELGLYLYWLGAAAVLLAGLVGFGRHAARA
;
A
#
# COMPACT_ATOMS: atom_id res chain seq x y z
N MET A 1 0.42 -4.38 20.49
CA MET A 1 0.71 -4.49 19.04
C MET A 1 -0.33 -5.26 18.24
N ARG A 2 -0.98 -6.32 18.76
CA ARG A 2 -2.05 -7.03 18.03
C ARG A 2 -3.19 -6.12 17.58
N GLY A 3 -3.70 -5.26 18.46
CA GLY A 3 -4.75 -4.29 18.11
C GLY A 3 -4.34 -3.34 16.99
N VAL A 4 -3.10 -2.85 17.01
CA VAL A 4 -2.54 -1.99 15.95
C VAL A 4 -2.47 -2.74 14.61
N ALA A 5 -2.04 -4.00 14.60
CA ALA A 5 -2.04 -4.81 13.38
C ALA A 5 -3.45 -5.04 12.82
N ILE A 6 -4.42 -5.30 13.70
CA ILE A 6 -5.83 -5.47 13.30
C ILE A 6 -6.37 -4.18 12.69
N LEU A 7 -6.25 -3.06 13.40
CA LEU A 7 -6.77 -1.77 12.94
C LEU A 7 -6.06 -1.30 11.67
N GLY A 8 -4.73 -1.45 11.61
CA GLY A 8 -3.96 -1.07 10.43
C GLY A 8 -4.31 -1.91 9.21
N ALA A 9 -4.41 -3.23 9.36
CA ALA A 9 -4.75 -4.11 8.24
C ALA A 9 -6.21 -3.91 7.79
N ALA A 10 -7.13 -3.70 8.73
CA ALA A 10 -8.52 -3.37 8.42
C ALA A 10 -8.63 -2.01 7.70
N ALA A 11 -7.90 -0.98 8.17
CA ALA A 11 -7.84 0.31 7.49
C ALA A 11 -7.27 0.19 6.08
N MET A 12 -6.22 -0.62 5.90
CA MET A 12 -5.61 -0.85 4.60
C MET A 12 -6.60 -1.51 3.62
N LEU A 13 -7.32 -2.55 4.05
CA LEU A 13 -8.34 -3.23 3.24
C LEU A 13 -9.54 -2.32 2.94
N ALA A 14 -10.06 -1.62 3.95
CA ALA A 14 -11.15 -0.67 3.79
C ALA A 14 -10.76 0.45 2.82
N GLY A 15 -9.52 0.93 2.91
CA GLY A 15 -8.97 1.90 1.98
C GLY A 15 -9.03 1.43 0.53
N GLY A 16 -8.83 0.13 0.26
CA GLY A 16 -8.93 -0.44 -1.09
C GLY A 16 -10.35 -0.46 -1.69
N ALA A 17 -11.38 -0.50 -0.85
CA ALA A 17 -12.78 -0.48 -1.25
C ALA A 17 -13.35 0.95 -1.37
N LEU A 18 -12.67 1.93 -0.77
CA LEU A 18 -13.06 3.32 -0.81
C LEU A 18 -12.41 4.05 -1.99
N PRO A 19 -13.00 5.17 -2.45
CA PRO A 19 -12.38 6.04 -3.44
C PRO A 19 -11.00 6.51 -2.98
N TRP A 20 -10.02 6.41 -3.87
CA TRP A 20 -8.68 6.95 -3.67
C TRP A 20 -8.53 8.32 -4.27
N VAL A 21 -9.12 8.53 -5.45
CA VAL A 21 -8.97 9.73 -6.25
C VAL A 21 -10.29 10.04 -6.95
N ASP A 22 -10.74 11.28 -6.85
CA ASP A 22 -11.78 11.84 -7.72
C ASP A 22 -11.12 12.35 -9.01
N VAL A 23 -11.38 11.69 -10.14
CA VAL A 23 -10.86 12.11 -11.45
C VAL A 23 -11.78 13.12 -12.15
N GLY A 24 -12.82 13.59 -11.47
CA GLY A 24 -13.83 14.51 -11.97
C GLY A 24 -14.95 13.79 -12.73
N LEU A 25 -16.02 14.52 -13.03
CA LEU A 25 -17.21 14.01 -13.75
C LEU A 25 -17.93 12.86 -13.03
N GLY A 26 -17.76 12.73 -11.71
CA GLY A 26 -18.34 11.66 -10.90
C GLY A 26 -17.67 10.30 -11.10
N MET A 27 -16.47 10.28 -11.70
CA MET A 27 -15.66 9.07 -11.81
C MET A 27 -14.69 9.00 -10.63
N GLU A 28 -14.86 7.96 -9.81
CA GLU A 28 -14.02 7.70 -8.65
C GLU A 28 -13.10 6.52 -8.95
N LEU A 29 -11.80 6.66 -8.70
CA LEU A 29 -10.86 5.55 -8.80
C LEU A 29 -10.88 4.75 -7.49
N ARG A 30 -11.40 3.54 -7.55
CA ARG A 30 -11.34 2.56 -6.45
C ARG A 30 -10.36 1.44 -6.82
N PRO A 31 -9.34 1.16 -5.99
CA PRO A 31 -8.38 0.10 -6.27
C PRO A 31 -9.01 -1.26 -6.50
N PHE A 32 -10.06 -1.58 -5.75
CA PHE A 32 -10.74 -2.85 -5.87
C PHE A 32 -11.38 -3.03 -7.26
N ASP A 33 -12.08 -2.00 -7.75
CA ASP A 33 -12.71 -2.02 -9.08
C ASP A 33 -11.65 -2.07 -10.20
N ALA A 34 -10.54 -1.35 -10.03
CA ALA A 34 -9.40 -1.39 -10.93
C ALA A 34 -8.75 -2.78 -10.99
N LEU A 35 -8.53 -3.41 -9.83
CA LEU A 35 -7.98 -4.76 -9.74
C LEU A 35 -8.93 -5.80 -10.34
N GLN A 36 -10.24 -5.69 -10.09
CA GLN A 36 -11.23 -6.60 -10.66
C GLN A 36 -11.27 -6.50 -12.19
N THR A 37 -11.24 -5.27 -12.71
CA THR A 37 -11.19 -5.02 -14.15
C THR A 37 -9.90 -5.57 -14.76
N ALA A 38 -8.75 -5.26 -14.16
CA ALA A 38 -7.47 -5.76 -14.62
C ALA A 38 -7.37 -7.30 -14.57
N TRP A 39 -7.92 -7.94 -13.54
CA TRP A 39 -7.98 -9.40 -13.45
C TRP A 39 -8.86 -10.00 -14.56
N ARG A 40 -10.01 -9.39 -14.84
CA ARG A 40 -10.90 -9.84 -15.91
C ARG A 40 -10.24 -9.71 -17.28
N ASP A 41 -9.55 -8.60 -17.52
CA ASP A 41 -9.04 -8.25 -18.85
C ASP A 41 -7.69 -8.93 -19.15
N TYR A 42 -6.83 -9.13 -18.13
CA TYR A 42 -5.46 -9.67 -18.29
C TYR A 42 -5.23 -11.03 -17.59
N GLY A 43 -6.08 -11.43 -16.64
CA GLY A 43 -5.91 -12.69 -15.91
C GLY A 43 -4.55 -12.81 -15.22
N ILE A 44 -3.79 -13.84 -15.55
CA ILE A 44 -2.45 -14.10 -14.96
C ILE A 44 -1.40 -13.09 -15.47
N GLU A 45 -1.61 -12.48 -16.63
CA GLU A 45 -0.68 -11.52 -17.26
C GLU A 45 -0.90 -10.09 -16.77
N LEU A 46 -1.34 -9.96 -15.52
CA LEU A 46 -1.69 -8.69 -14.89
C LEU A 46 -0.48 -7.75 -14.86
N PRO A 47 -0.66 -6.45 -15.19
CA PRO A 47 0.41 -5.45 -15.05
C PRO A 47 1.06 -5.52 -13.66
N ARG A 48 2.38 -5.38 -13.63
CA ARG A 48 3.18 -5.59 -12.41
C ARG A 48 2.70 -4.71 -11.26
N GLU A 49 2.31 -3.48 -11.56
CA GLU A 49 1.77 -2.49 -10.63
C GLU A 49 0.54 -3.03 -9.92
N MET A 50 -0.40 -3.58 -10.70
CA MET A 50 -1.65 -4.14 -10.21
C MET A 50 -1.42 -5.47 -9.48
N ALA A 51 -0.46 -6.29 -9.92
CA ALA A 51 -0.07 -7.49 -9.21
C ALA A 51 0.50 -7.17 -7.81
N VAL A 52 1.35 -6.15 -7.69
CA VAL A 52 1.90 -5.70 -6.40
C VAL A 52 0.81 -5.10 -5.52
N LEU A 53 -0.10 -4.29 -6.08
CA LEU A 53 -1.24 -3.74 -5.36
C LEU A 53 -2.17 -4.84 -4.85
N GLY A 54 -2.52 -5.82 -5.68
CA GLY A 54 -3.32 -6.98 -5.26
C GLY A 54 -2.63 -7.80 -4.18
N ALA A 55 -1.32 -8.04 -4.32
CA ALA A 55 -0.52 -8.73 -3.31
C ALA A 55 -0.50 -7.98 -1.97
N SER A 56 -0.47 -6.64 -1.97
CA SER A 56 -0.48 -5.85 -0.73
C SER A 56 -1.78 -6.06 0.05
N PHE A 57 -2.94 -6.04 -0.63
CA PHE A 57 -4.24 -6.31 -0.01
C PHE A 57 -4.35 -7.76 0.47
N LEU A 58 -3.88 -8.72 -0.32
CA LEU A 58 -3.88 -10.14 0.07
C LEU A 58 -3.04 -10.36 1.34
N LEU A 59 -1.84 -9.78 1.41
CA LEU A 59 -0.98 -9.86 2.59
C LEU A 59 -1.60 -9.18 3.80
N ALA A 60 -2.24 -8.01 3.62
CA ALA A 60 -2.96 -7.32 4.68
C ALA A 60 -4.14 -8.16 5.20
N GLY A 61 -4.92 -8.77 4.31
CA GLY A 61 -6.00 -9.71 4.63
C GLY A 61 -5.50 -10.90 5.45
N LEU A 62 -4.42 -11.54 5.01
CA LEU A 62 -3.84 -12.67 5.74
C LEU A 62 -3.29 -12.23 7.11
N ALA A 63 -2.62 -11.08 7.19
CA ALA A 63 -2.13 -10.53 8.45
C ALA A 63 -3.28 -10.24 9.43
N LEU A 64 -4.40 -9.70 8.93
CA LEU A 64 -5.61 -9.45 9.70
C LEU A 64 -6.20 -10.76 10.23
N LEU A 65 -6.37 -11.77 9.38
CA LEU A 65 -6.92 -13.08 9.77
C LEU A 65 -6.06 -13.75 10.86
N MET A 66 -4.74 -13.75 10.70
CA MET A 66 -3.81 -14.30 11.68
C MET A 66 -3.86 -13.53 13.01
N ALA A 67 -3.97 -12.20 12.96
CA ALA A 67 -4.14 -11.39 14.15
C ALA A 67 -5.48 -11.64 14.84
N LEU A 68 -6.58 -11.77 14.11
CA LEU A 68 -7.91 -12.10 14.66
C LEU A 68 -7.91 -13.49 15.30
N ALA A 69 -7.25 -14.48 14.68
CA ALA A 69 -7.07 -15.82 15.22
C ALA A 69 -6.15 -15.89 16.46
N GLY A 70 -5.59 -14.76 16.92
CA GLY A 70 -4.70 -14.70 18.08
C GLY A 70 -3.31 -15.24 17.81
N ARG A 71 -2.94 -15.46 16.54
CA ARG A 71 -1.64 -16.01 16.11
C ARG A 71 -0.93 -15.01 15.17
N PRO A 72 -0.71 -13.74 15.58
CA PRO A 72 -0.13 -12.75 14.69
C PRO A 72 1.31 -13.15 14.30
N HIS A 73 1.59 -13.21 12.99
CA HIS A 73 2.91 -13.60 12.47
C HIS A 73 3.73 -12.36 12.11
N ARG A 74 4.82 -12.12 12.86
CA ARG A 74 5.66 -10.91 12.72
C ARG A 74 6.15 -10.65 11.30
N GLY A 75 6.71 -11.65 10.63
CA GLY A 75 7.22 -11.53 9.26
C GLY A 75 6.13 -11.12 8.26
N LEU A 76 5.05 -11.90 8.19
CA LEU A 76 3.85 -11.55 7.42
C LEU A 76 3.36 -10.12 7.68
N THR A 77 3.18 -9.72 8.94
CA THR A 77 2.75 -8.35 9.27
C THR A 77 3.75 -7.30 8.77
N PHE A 78 5.05 -7.54 8.96
CA PHE A 78 6.09 -6.64 8.43
C PHE A 78 5.99 -6.49 6.91
N PHE A 79 5.95 -7.61 6.17
CA PHE A 79 5.89 -7.59 4.71
C PHE A 79 4.59 -7.00 4.18
N ALA A 80 3.45 -7.28 4.82
CA ALA A 80 2.15 -6.67 4.46
C ALA A 80 2.21 -5.14 4.52
N GLY A 81 2.83 -4.59 5.56
CA GLY A 81 2.99 -3.15 5.71
C GLY A 81 4.11 -2.56 4.86
N ALA A 82 5.20 -3.32 4.62
CA ALA A 82 6.37 -2.84 3.89
C ALA A 82 6.17 -2.82 2.37
N LEU A 83 5.35 -3.74 1.82
CA LEU A 83 5.20 -3.92 0.37
C LEU A 83 4.85 -2.61 -0.38
N PRO A 84 3.86 -1.80 0.07
CA PRO A 84 3.51 -0.56 -0.62
C PRO A 84 4.67 0.45 -0.64
N TRP A 85 5.34 0.62 0.50
CA TRP A 85 6.47 1.54 0.63
C TRP A 85 7.70 1.09 -0.16
N GLY A 86 8.00 -0.21 -0.11
CA GLY A 86 9.10 -0.80 -0.87
C GLY A 86 8.87 -0.68 -2.38
N TYR A 87 7.63 -0.83 -2.84
CA TYR A 87 7.29 -0.65 -4.24
C TYR A 87 7.49 0.79 -4.71
N VAL A 88 6.98 1.77 -3.94
CA VAL A 88 7.19 3.19 -4.25
C VAL A 88 8.67 3.55 -4.24
N GLY A 89 9.43 3.10 -3.23
CA GLY A 89 10.87 3.30 -3.16
C GLY A 89 11.61 2.71 -4.36
N TRP A 90 11.22 1.51 -4.81
CA TRP A 90 11.79 0.88 -6.01
C TRP A 90 11.48 1.67 -7.29
N GLN A 91 10.25 2.18 -7.44
CA GLN A 91 9.87 2.99 -8.60
C GLN A 91 10.60 4.34 -8.63
N LEU A 92 10.78 4.98 -7.46
CA LEU A 92 11.54 6.21 -7.36
C LEU A 92 13.01 6.00 -7.74
N TRP A 93 13.64 4.94 -7.22
CA TRP A 93 15.01 4.60 -7.57
C TRP A 93 15.18 4.33 -9.08
N ARG A 94 14.26 3.58 -9.68
CA ARG A 94 14.28 3.32 -11.12
C ARG A 94 14.06 4.59 -11.96
N ALA A 95 13.22 5.50 -11.48
CA ALA A 95 13.00 6.78 -12.14
C ALA A 95 14.25 7.66 -12.12
N GLU A 96 15.00 7.67 -11.01
CA GLU A 96 16.29 8.38 -10.93
C GLU A 96 17.30 7.88 -11.95
N ASP A 97 17.42 6.55 -12.11
CA ASP A 97 18.31 5.95 -13.12
C ASP A 97 17.89 6.37 -14.55
N GLN A 98 16.59 6.37 -14.84
CA GLN A 98 16.06 6.77 -16.16
C GLN A 98 16.24 8.27 -16.45
N VAL A 99 16.11 9.13 -15.43
CA VAL A 99 16.32 10.58 -15.53
C VAL A 99 17.79 10.88 -15.83
N ALA A 100 18.71 10.16 -15.20
CA ALA A 100 20.13 10.28 -15.46
C ALA A 100 20.49 9.87 -16.91
N GLU A 101 19.82 8.86 -17.47
CA GLU A 101 20.02 8.40 -18.85
C GLU A 101 19.57 9.43 -19.92
N ILE A 102 18.53 10.21 -19.64
CA ILE A 102 18.00 11.23 -20.58
C ILE A 102 18.58 12.64 -20.37
N GLY A 103 19.56 12.78 -19.47
CA GLY A 103 20.28 14.04 -19.24
C GLY A 103 19.46 15.12 -18.53
N LEU A 104 18.34 14.76 -17.89
CA LEU A 104 17.58 15.67 -17.04
C LEU A 104 18.26 15.78 -15.66
N SER A 105 18.18 16.96 -15.05
CA SER A 105 18.76 17.16 -13.72
C SER A 105 17.86 16.57 -12.63
N LEU A 106 18.46 16.14 -11.52
CA LEU A 106 17.72 15.73 -10.32
C LEU A 106 16.83 16.86 -9.76
N THR A 107 17.17 18.12 -10.04
CA THR A 107 16.38 19.30 -9.66
C THR A 107 15.07 19.37 -10.43
N ASP A 108 15.09 19.05 -11.72
CA ASP A 108 13.89 19.01 -12.56
C ASP A 108 12.96 17.86 -12.15
N PHE A 109 13.54 16.70 -11.81
CA PHE A 109 12.77 15.56 -11.31
C PHE A 109 12.02 15.89 -10.01
N ARG A 110 12.68 16.58 -9.06
CA ARG A 110 12.03 17.03 -7.82
C ARG A 110 10.88 18.00 -8.08
N GLY A 111 11.06 18.97 -8.99
CA GLY A 111 9.99 19.89 -9.35
C GLY A 111 8.76 19.19 -9.93
N ILE A 112 8.97 18.17 -10.77
CA ILE A 112 7.89 17.33 -11.31
C ILE A 112 7.21 16.52 -10.20
N PHE A 113 8.00 15.96 -9.28
CA PHE A 113 7.46 15.20 -8.15
C PHE A 113 6.59 16.08 -7.24
N ASP A 114 7.06 17.28 -6.90
CA ASP A 114 6.33 18.21 -6.04
C ASP A 114 4.98 18.63 -6.67
N LEU A 115 4.98 18.94 -7.98
CA LEU A 115 3.76 19.21 -8.75
C LEU A 115 2.80 18.02 -8.79
N GLY A 116 3.34 16.82 -8.98
CA GLY A 116 2.58 15.57 -8.95
C GLY A 116 1.96 15.33 -7.58
N TRP A 117 2.70 15.57 -6.50
CA TRP A 117 2.24 15.41 -5.13
C TRP A 117 1.12 16.40 -4.76
N ASP A 118 1.28 17.67 -5.15
CA ASP A 118 0.25 18.68 -4.93
C ASP A 118 -1.04 18.36 -5.69
N THR A 119 -0.91 17.83 -6.90
CA THR A 119 -2.05 17.38 -7.70
C THR A 119 -2.75 16.20 -7.04
N VAL A 120 -2.00 15.15 -6.66
CA VAL A 120 -2.55 13.98 -5.96
C VAL A 120 -3.25 14.41 -4.67
N ARG A 121 -2.68 15.35 -3.91
CA ARG A 121 -3.29 15.82 -2.65
C ARG A 121 -4.64 16.50 -2.85
N GLN A 122 -4.82 17.23 -3.96
CA GLN A 122 -6.09 17.91 -4.26
C GLN A 122 -7.21 16.94 -4.61
N VAL A 123 -6.86 15.82 -5.23
CA VAL A 123 -7.83 14.80 -5.65
C VAL A 123 -7.87 13.58 -4.73
N ALA A 124 -6.97 13.51 -3.75
CA ALA A 124 -6.85 12.40 -2.82
C ALA A 124 -8.06 12.32 -1.89
N GLU A 125 -8.68 11.16 -1.89
CA GLU A 125 -9.81 10.82 -1.03
C GLU A 125 -9.41 9.95 0.16
N LEU A 126 -10.36 9.72 1.06
CA LEU A 126 -10.17 9.00 2.32
C LEU A 126 -9.55 7.61 2.13
N GLY A 127 -9.88 6.90 1.04
CA GLY A 127 -9.39 5.56 0.79
C GLY A 127 -7.86 5.51 0.64
N LEU A 128 -7.27 6.52 -0.01
CA LEU A 128 -5.82 6.63 -0.18
C LEU A 128 -5.12 6.82 1.18
N TYR A 129 -5.65 7.70 2.02
CA TYR A 129 -5.08 7.95 3.34
C TYR A 129 -5.20 6.73 4.26
N LEU A 130 -6.36 6.05 4.26
CA LEU A 130 -6.55 4.83 5.04
C LEU A 130 -5.60 3.71 4.61
N TYR A 131 -5.36 3.57 3.30
CA TYR A 131 -4.41 2.60 2.78
C TYR A 131 -2.99 2.86 3.30
N TRP A 132 -2.48 4.08 3.13
CA TRP A 132 -1.11 4.41 3.52
C TRP A 132 -0.89 4.42 5.04
N LEU A 133 -1.82 4.99 5.80
CA LEU A 133 -1.74 4.98 7.26
C LEU A 133 -1.91 3.56 7.82
N GLY A 134 -2.79 2.76 7.21
CA GLY A 134 -2.95 1.35 7.52
C GLY A 134 -1.67 0.56 7.29
N ALA A 135 -1.05 0.73 6.12
CA ALA A 135 0.24 0.10 5.79
C ALA A 135 1.35 0.49 6.77
N ALA A 136 1.46 1.78 7.14
CA ALA A 136 2.41 2.24 8.14
C ALA A 136 2.16 1.60 9.53
N ALA A 137 0.91 1.55 9.98
CA ALA A 137 0.55 0.93 11.26
C ALA A 137 0.87 -0.57 11.29
N VAL A 138 0.57 -1.29 10.20
CA VAL A 138 0.89 -2.71 10.03
C VAL A 138 2.41 -2.91 10.03
N LEU A 139 3.16 -2.09 9.29
CA LEU A 139 4.61 -2.13 9.26
C LEU A 139 5.22 -1.96 10.66
N LEU A 140 4.79 -0.93 11.39
CA LEU A 140 5.23 -0.67 12.76
C LEU A 140 4.86 -1.83 13.71
N ALA A 141 3.67 -2.42 13.54
CA ALA A 141 3.28 -3.60 14.32
C ALA A 141 4.19 -4.81 14.04
N GLY A 142 4.61 -5.02 12.79
CA GLY A 142 5.60 -6.04 12.42
C GLY A 142 7.00 -5.74 12.98
N LEU A 143 7.43 -4.48 12.94
CA LEU A 143 8.74 -4.04 13.43
C LEU A 143 8.88 -4.20 14.94
N VAL A 144 7.94 -3.66 15.72
CA VAL A 144 7.97 -3.78 17.19
C VAL A 144 7.73 -5.23 17.62
N GLY A 145 6.94 -5.96 16.83
CA GLY A 145 6.58 -7.34 17.11
C GLY A 145 5.45 -7.49 18.13
N PHE A 146 5.03 -8.73 18.33
CA PHE A 146 3.93 -9.08 19.22
C PHE A 146 4.55 -9.64 20.50
N GLY A 147 4.63 -8.81 21.55
CA GLY A 147 5.24 -9.18 22.82
C GLY A 147 4.71 -10.53 23.31
N ARG A 148 5.62 -11.48 23.57
CA ARG A 148 5.30 -12.78 24.14
C ARG A 148 4.93 -12.58 25.61
N HIS A 149 3.65 -12.31 25.91
CA HIS A 149 3.17 -12.45 27.28
C HIS A 149 2.63 -13.86 27.47
N ALA A 150 3.27 -14.57 28.41
CA ALA A 150 2.85 -15.81 29.08
C ALA A 150 2.86 -17.13 28.27
N ALA A 151 4.03 -17.78 28.24
CA ALA A 151 4.13 -19.24 28.34
C ALA A 151 5.35 -19.59 29.21
N ARG A 152 5.25 -19.22 30.49
CA ARG A 152 5.92 -19.90 31.61
C ARG A 152 4.80 -20.21 32.59
N ALA A 153 4.11 -21.31 32.33
CA ALA A 153 3.32 -22.05 33.30
C ALA A 153 4.12 -23.32 33.61
#